data_AF-A0A6C0DHS5-F1
#
_entry.id   AF-A0A6C0DHS5-F1
#
_cell.length_a   1.000
_cell.length_b   1.000
_cell.length_c   1.000
_cell.angle_alpha   90.00
_cell.angle_beta   90.00
_cell.angle_gamma   90.00
#
_symmetry.space_group_name_H-M   'P 1'
#
loop_
_entity.id
_entity.type
_entity.pdbx_description
1 polymer ?
#
loop_
_entity_poly.entity_id
_entity_poly.type
_entity_poly.pdbx_seq_one_letter_code
_entity_poly.pdbx_strand_id
1 'polypeptide(L)'
;MPRKFTRVNRKPNRTRKLQKGGSDTYLFKNAYVISIDKNTMRYKNIETKARVVGLSIQHWPATVIKPENSIRKSLPLRGVGISHFTDRSNTYFNLGGIGCFLSHRNLLEHLANSNSLGTLILEDDAEISPLLFNKLKVIEQELPNDWDIVFLDKWGGKSETRVSKHIVKIKQSLDPYVCFGTYSYIVKNSSIKSKILPILKYMTNHIDLQYTAYADILNEYIAYGVIPVNKEHNTISTITNFDTKKYNLYPPISITNYIKHAVFINLDKRTDRRRHIESEFKMFSPNLTRIRGYLDEEYPYLGCMKGHVAAIEFAQKSNFENVLILEDDAKWSNIDKAYPIFEMLCKRPYDVIMLGGTYSYYDKNTYKVKQSQGGASYLINKSYYPTILKKAHEVLSNFVPGITKDEDITPDIALFKPLQKSDNWFIVAPSLITQMKSHSNILKKTVDYTNAYN
;
A
#
# COMPACT_ATOMS: atom_id res chain seq x y z
N MET A 1 44.20 25.22 -57.98
CA MET A 1 44.48 24.06 -57.12
C MET A 1 43.32 23.83 -56.16
N PRO A 2 42.55 22.73 -56.28
CA PRO A 2 41.49 22.39 -55.34
C PRO A 2 41.89 21.31 -54.31
N ARG A 3 41.22 21.38 -53.16
CA ARG A 3 41.40 20.65 -51.90
C ARG A 3 41.26 19.13 -52.03
N LYS A 4 42.07 18.37 -51.29
CA LYS A 4 41.80 16.98 -50.91
C LYS A 4 41.56 16.88 -49.40
N PHE A 5 40.35 16.45 -49.04
CA PHE A 5 39.95 16.08 -47.69
C PHE A 5 40.62 14.76 -47.28
N THR A 6 41.28 14.72 -46.13
CA THR A 6 41.74 13.48 -45.48
C THR A 6 40.69 13.01 -44.45
N ARG A 7 40.18 11.79 -44.68
CA ARG A 7 39.24 11.07 -43.81
C ARG A 7 39.96 10.60 -42.53
N VAL A 8 39.44 10.98 -41.37
CA VAL A 8 39.85 10.43 -40.07
C VAL A 8 39.11 9.10 -39.85
N ASN A 9 39.85 8.00 -39.78
CA ASN A 9 39.34 6.66 -39.46
C ASN A 9 38.94 6.59 -37.97
N ARG A 10 37.63 6.56 -37.68
CA ARG A 10 37.11 6.13 -36.37
C ARG A 10 37.11 4.60 -36.30
N LYS A 11 37.90 4.03 -35.39
CA LYS A 11 37.85 2.61 -35.03
C LYS A 11 36.45 2.29 -34.44
N PRO A 12 35.80 1.18 -34.83
CA PRO A 12 34.53 0.80 -34.23
C PRO A 12 34.75 0.30 -32.81
N ASN A 13 33.98 0.85 -31.87
CA ASN A 13 33.87 0.36 -30.50
C ASN A 13 33.45 -1.12 -30.53
N ARG A 14 34.32 -2.00 -30.01
CA ARG A 14 33.98 -3.40 -29.73
C ARG A 14 32.92 -3.41 -28.64
N THR A 15 31.65 -3.57 -29.04
CA THR A 15 30.61 -4.03 -28.13
C THR A 15 31.02 -5.41 -27.60
N ARG A 16 31.27 -5.50 -26.29
CA ARG A 16 31.41 -6.78 -25.59
C ARG A 16 30.13 -7.58 -25.85
N LYS A 17 30.22 -8.62 -26.69
CA LYS A 17 29.18 -9.65 -26.78
C LYS A 17 29.04 -10.26 -25.37
N LEU A 18 27.92 -10.01 -24.72
CA LEU A 18 27.47 -10.79 -23.57
C LEU A 18 27.48 -12.26 -23.99
N GLN A 19 28.33 -13.06 -23.35
CA GLN A 19 28.31 -14.52 -23.51
C GLN A 19 26.91 -15.01 -23.11
N LYS A 20 26.21 -15.67 -24.05
CA LYS A 20 25.01 -16.44 -23.75
C LYS A 20 25.42 -17.57 -22.81
N GLY A 21 25.21 -17.38 -21.50
CA GLY A 21 25.32 -18.47 -20.53
C GLY A 21 24.32 -19.56 -20.86
N GLY A 22 24.72 -20.83 -20.71
CA GLY A 22 23.86 -21.98 -20.98
C GLY A 22 22.51 -21.89 -20.26
N SER A 23 21.46 -22.39 -20.92
CA SER A 23 20.05 -22.28 -20.53
C SER A 23 19.59 -23.36 -19.53
N ASP A 24 20.47 -23.83 -18.64
CA ASP A 24 20.16 -24.90 -17.70
C ASP A 24 20.64 -24.56 -16.29
N THR A 25 19.96 -25.14 -15.32
CA THR A 25 20.19 -25.02 -13.88
C THR A 25 19.86 -26.35 -13.21
N TYR A 26 20.55 -26.66 -12.12
CA TYR A 26 20.25 -27.81 -11.28
C TYR A 26 19.17 -27.52 -10.23
N LEU A 27 18.70 -26.28 -10.10
CA LEU A 27 17.72 -25.92 -9.08
C LEU A 27 16.28 -26.30 -9.46
N PHE A 28 15.95 -26.34 -10.75
CA PHE A 28 14.62 -26.73 -11.22
C PHE A 28 14.66 -27.32 -12.63
N LYS A 29 13.63 -28.10 -12.98
CA LYS A 29 13.41 -28.59 -14.36
C LYS A 29 12.16 -28.06 -15.02
N ASN A 30 11.17 -27.65 -14.24
CA ASN A 30 9.93 -27.06 -14.72
C ASN A 30 9.83 -25.60 -14.28
N ALA A 31 9.18 -24.78 -15.09
CA ALA A 31 8.79 -23.43 -14.71
C ALA A 31 7.31 -23.19 -15.02
N TYR A 32 6.58 -22.62 -14.07
CA TYR A 32 5.19 -22.22 -14.21
C TYR A 32 5.04 -20.72 -14.01
N VAL A 33 4.19 -20.11 -14.83
CA VAL A 33 3.72 -18.74 -14.65
C VAL A 33 2.25 -18.79 -14.24
N ILE A 34 1.95 -18.32 -13.04
CA ILE A 34 0.58 -18.15 -12.57
C ILE A 34 0.03 -16.84 -13.14
N SER A 35 -1.06 -16.94 -13.91
CA SER A 35 -1.76 -15.78 -14.45
C SER A 35 -3.22 -16.08 -14.73
N ILE A 36 -4.07 -15.06 -14.81
CA ILE A 36 -5.52 -15.24 -15.07
C ILE A 36 -5.76 -15.94 -16.41
N ASP A 37 -5.08 -15.50 -17.47
CA ASP A 37 -5.28 -16.02 -18.83
C ASP A 37 -3.99 -15.88 -19.65
N LYS A 38 -3.66 -16.91 -20.43
CA LYS A 38 -2.51 -16.96 -21.36
C LYS A 38 -2.54 -15.87 -22.44
N ASN A 39 -3.71 -15.33 -22.77
CA ASN A 39 -3.88 -14.32 -23.80
C ASN A 39 -3.64 -12.90 -23.30
N THR A 40 -3.47 -12.71 -21.99
CA THR A 40 -3.19 -11.41 -21.40
C THR A 40 -1.86 -10.84 -21.89
N MET A 41 -1.79 -9.51 -22.00
CA MET A 41 -0.55 -8.82 -22.38
C MET A 41 0.61 -9.14 -21.42
N ARG A 42 0.29 -9.37 -20.13
CA ARG A 42 1.27 -9.71 -19.09
C ARG A 42 1.86 -11.11 -19.30
N TYR A 43 1.03 -12.12 -19.51
CA TYR A 43 1.52 -13.46 -19.83
C TYR A 43 2.37 -13.46 -21.11
N LYS A 44 1.91 -12.77 -22.16
CA LYS A 44 2.69 -12.64 -23.41
C LYS A 44 4.04 -11.93 -23.21
N ASN A 45 4.09 -10.94 -22.32
CA ASN A 45 5.32 -10.23 -21.97
C ASN A 45 6.33 -11.17 -21.28
N ILE A 46 5.92 -11.87 -20.22
CA ILE A 46 6.81 -12.80 -19.52
C ILE A 46 7.20 -13.99 -20.40
N GLU A 47 6.31 -14.48 -21.26
CA GLU A 47 6.62 -15.50 -22.26
C GLU A 47 7.70 -15.04 -23.24
N THR A 48 7.60 -13.80 -23.72
CA THR A 48 8.61 -13.21 -24.60
C THR A 48 9.96 -13.12 -23.90
N LYS A 49 9.98 -12.64 -22.65
CA LYS A 49 11.22 -12.54 -21.85
C LYS A 49 11.82 -13.92 -21.54
N ALA A 50 10.99 -14.92 -21.22
CA ALA A 50 11.40 -16.30 -20.99
C ALA A 50 12.03 -16.91 -22.25
N ARG A 51 11.41 -16.69 -23.42
CA ARG A 51 11.92 -17.14 -24.72
C ARG A 51 13.30 -16.57 -25.04
N VAL A 52 13.55 -15.30 -24.72
CA VAL A 52 14.85 -14.64 -24.94
C VAL A 52 15.99 -15.34 -24.20
N VAL A 53 15.72 -15.85 -22.99
CA VAL A 53 16.73 -16.54 -22.17
C VAL A 53 16.72 -18.07 -22.35
N GLY A 54 15.80 -18.61 -23.15
CA GLY A 54 15.63 -20.05 -23.34
C GLY A 54 14.95 -20.77 -22.16
N LEU A 55 14.19 -20.05 -21.34
CA LEU A 55 13.39 -20.64 -20.26
C LEU A 55 12.05 -21.15 -20.81
N SER A 56 11.80 -22.45 -20.71
CA SER A 56 10.50 -23.04 -21.02
C SER A 56 9.53 -22.82 -19.86
N ILE A 57 8.43 -22.12 -20.10
CA ILE A 57 7.41 -21.83 -19.08
C ILE A 57 6.07 -22.48 -19.45
N GLN A 58 5.32 -22.88 -18.43
CA GLN A 58 3.96 -23.40 -18.54
C GLN A 58 2.98 -22.42 -17.88
N HIS A 59 1.81 -22.24 -18.49
CA HIS A 59 0.74 -21.44 -17.88
C HIS A 59 0.05 -22.22 -16.75
N TRP A 60 -0.14 -21.57 -15.60
CA TRP A 60 -1.03 -22.05 -14.55
C TRP A 60 -2.16 -21.03 -14.33
N PRO A 61 -3.44 -21.45 -14.39
CA PRO A 61 -4.56 -20.53 -14.26
C PRO A 61 -4.70 -20.03 -12.82
N ALA A 62 -4.72 -18.71 -12.65
CA ALA A 62 -4.98 -18.08 -11.37
C ALA A 62 -6.43 -18.31 -10.91
N THR A 63 -6.63 -18.52 -9.61
CA THR A 63 -7.94 -18.58 -8.96
C THR A 63 -8.47 -17.16 -8.73
N VAL A 64 -9.57 -16.81 -9.40
CA VAL A 64 -10.22 -15.50 -9.25
C VAL A 64 -11.48 -15.62 -8.39
N ILE A 65 -11.55 -14.85 -7.30
CA ILE A 65 -12.70 -14.81 -6.39
C ILE A 65 -13.49 -13.51 -6.63
N LYS A 66 -14.71 -13.62 -7.17
CA LYS A 66 -15.61 -12.47 -7.38
C LYS A 66 -16.59 -12.28 -6.21
N PRO A 67 -17.05 -11.05 -5.91
CA PRO A 67 -17.97 -10.76 -4.81
C PRO A 67 -19.31 -11.54 -4.88
N GLU A 68 -19.82 -11.77 -6.07
CA GLU A 68 -21.11 -12.42 -6.35
C GLU A 68 -21.06 -13.96 -6.46
N ASN A 69 -19.88 -14.58 -6.30
CA ASN A 69 -19.69 -16.01 -6.62
C ASN A 69 -20.18 -16.99 -5.53
N SER A 70 -20.73 -18.12 -5.99
CA SER A 70 -21.02 -19.35 -5.21
C SER A 70 -19.80 -19.92 -4.47
N ILE A 71 -18.58 -19.63 -4.93
CA ILE A 71 -17.31 -20.06 -4.33
C ILE A 71 -17.16 -19.56 -2.88
N ARG A 72 -17.77 -18.42 -2.50
CA ARG A 72 -17.74 -17.94 -1.10
C ARG A 72 -18.24 -18.98 -0.11
N LYS A 73 -19.22 -19.81 -0.49
CA LYS A 73 -19.75 -20.90 0.35
C LYS A 73 -18.79 -22.08 0.50
N SER A 74 -17.86 -22.26 -0.44
CA SER A 74 -16.87 -23.35 -0.42
C SER A 74 -15.47 -22.94 0.06
N LEU A 75 -15.24 -21.65 0.34
CA LEU A 75 -13.99 -21.15 0.93
C LEU A 75 -13.62 -21.84 2.26
N PRO A 76 -14.56 -22.12 3.19
CA PRO A 76 -14.24 -22.90 4.39
C PRO A 76 -13.72 -24.31 4.04
N LEU A 77 -14.32 -24.96 3.04
CA LEU A 77 -13.93 -26.30 2.57
C LEU A 77 -12.56 -26.30 1.89
N ARG A 78 -12.12 -25.15 1.37
CA ARG A 78 -10.78 -24.93 0.82
C ARG A 78 -9.76 -24.46 1.87
N GLY A 79 -10.14 -24.52 3.15
CA GLY A 79 -9.26 -24.16 4.28
C GLY A 79 -9.08 -22.67 4.52
N VAL A 80 -9.93 -21.79 3.96
CA VAL A 80 -9.84 -20.33 4.22
C VAL A 80 -10.57 -19.98 5.51
N GLY A 81 -9.82 -19.56 6.54
CA GLY A 81 -10.27 -19.41 7.93
C GLY A 81 -11.05 -18.14 8.31
N ILE A 82 -11.50 -18.09 9.58
CA ILE A 82 -12.64 -17.31 10.11
C ILE A 82 -12.27 -15.97 10.78
N SER A 83 -10.99 -15.57 10.84
CA SER A 83 -10.57 -14.44 11.69
C SER A 83 -9.74 -13.34 11.01
N HIS A 84 -9.19 -13.57 9.81
CA HIS A 84 -8.35 -12.56 9.11
C HIS A 84 -8.82 -12.22 7.70
N PHE A 85 -9.73 -12.99 7.13
CA PHE A 85 -10.27 -12.79 5.77
C PHE A 85 -11.79 -12.83 5.73
N THR A 86 -12.43 -12.86 6.89
CA THR A 86 -13.87 -12.93 7.11
C THR A 86 -14.22 -11.99 8.26
N ASP A 87 -15.28 -11.21 8.09
CA ASP A 87 -15.79 -10.37 9.17
C ASP A 87 -16.78 -11.13 10.07
N ARG A 88 -17.28 -10.47 11.13
CA ARG A 88 -18.24 -11.07 12.08
C ARG A 88 -19.57 -11.50 11.44
N SER A 89 -19.83 -11.09 10.19
CA SER A 89 -20.99 -11.52 9.41
C SER A 89 -20.70 -12.73 8.49
N ASN A 90 -19.50 -13.33 8.61
CA ASN A 90 -18.95 -14.32 7.68
C ASN A 90 -18.77 -13.79 6.24
N THR A 91 -18.67 -12.48 6.06
CA THR A 91 -18.39 -11.89 4.75
C THR A 91 -16.89 -11.91 4.48
N TYR A 92 -16.50 -12.55 3.37
CA TYR A 92 -15.10 -12.61 2.95
C TYR A 92 -14.64 -11.27 2.37
N PHE A 93 -13.49 -10.79 2.86
CA PHE A 93 -12.79 -9.63 2.34
C PHE A 93 -11.40 -10.02 1.82
N ASN A 94 -10.74 -9.09 1.11
CA ASN A 94 -9.43 -9.34 0.47
C ASN A 94 -9.44 -10.57 -0.48
N LEU A 95 -10.44 -10.58 -1.37
CA LEU A 95 -10.67 -11.67 -2.32
C LEU A 95 -9.47 -11.94 -3.25
N GLY A 96 -8.67 -10.91 -3.54
CA GLY A 96 -7.42 -11.03 -4.30
C GLY A 96 -6.35 -11.81 -3.52
N GLY A 97 -6.15 -11.52 -2.24
CA GLY A 97 -5.25 -12.29 -1.37
C GLY A 97 -5.66 -13.75 -1.26
N ILE A 98 -6.97 -14.02 -1.11
CA ILE A 98 -7.52 -15.39 -1.12
C ILE A 98 -7.26 -16.06 -2.48
N GLY A 99 -7.47 -15.34 -3.58
CA GLY A 99 -7.19 -15.82 -4.93
C GLY A 99 -5.71 -16.18 -5.13
N CYS A 100 -4.79 -15.33 -4.65
CA CYS A 100 -3.35 -15.58 -4.66
C CYS A 100 -3.00 -16.84 -3.89
N PHE A 101 -3.41 -16.94 -2.62
CA PHE A 101 -3.19 -18.12 -1.80
C PHE A 101 -3.66 -19.42 -2.49
N LEU A 102 -4.91 -19.42 -3.00
CA LEU A 102 -5.48 -20.58 -3.66
C LEU A 102 -4.76 -20.91 -4.98
N SER A 103 -4.31 -19.91 -5.74
CA SER A 103 -3.60 -20.14 -7.00
C SER A 103 -2.29 -20.89 -6.78
N HIS A 104 -1.50 -20.43 -5.80
CA HIS A 104 -0.23 -21.05 -5.44
C HIS A 104 -0.45 -22.43 -4.82
N ARG A 105 -1.38 -22.55 -3.86
CA ARG A 105 -1.68 -23.83 -3.23
C ARG A 105 -2.15 -24.87 -4.25
N ASN A 106 -3.04 -24.52 -5.17
CA ASN A 106 -3.53 -25.45 -6.19
C ASN A 106 -2.40 -25.90 -7.13
N LEU A 107 -1.47 -25.01 -7.48
CA LEU A 107 -0.27 -25.39 -8.24
C LEU A 107 0.61 -26.35 -7.44
N LEU A 108 0.82 -26.07 -6.16
CA LEU A 108 1.60 -26.96 -5.29
C LEU A 108 0.93 -28.33 -5.11
N GLU A 109 -0.40 -28.39 -4.98
CA GLU A 109 -1.17 -29.64 -4.97
C GLU A 109 -0.96 -30.43 -6.27
N HIS A 110 -0.96 -29.77 -7.43
CA HIS A 110 -0.65 -30.39 -8.71
C HIS A 110 0.80 -30.91 -8.79
N LEU A 111 1.75 -30.17 -8.23
CA LEU A 111 3.17 -30.52 -8.22
C LEU A 111 3.55 -31.56 -7.15
N ALA A 112 2.66 -31.88 -6.21
CA ALA A 112 2.96 -32.70 -5.04
C ALA A 112 3.39 -34.14 -5.35
N ASN A 113 3.03 -34.66 -6.53
CA ASN A 113 3.40 -35.99 -7.01
C ASN A 113 4.43 -35.93 -8.15
N SER A 114 5.02 -34.76 -8.42
CA SER A 114 6.07 -34.61 -9.43
C SER A 114 7.39 -35.18 -8.92
N ASN A 115 8.08 -35.93 -9.79
CA ASN A 115 9.44 -36.43 -9.54
C ASN A 115 10.54 -35.42 -9.98
N SER A 116 10.17 -34.19 -10.33
CA SER A 116 11.15 -33.13 -10.59
C SER A 116 11.95 -32.82 -9.32
N LEU A 117 13.19 -32.34 -9.46
CA LEU A 117 13.99 -31.90 -8.31
C LEU A 117 13.39 -30.63 -7.69
N GLY A 118 13.22 -29.62 -8.54
CA GLY A 118 12.60 -28.35 -8.17
C GLY A 118 11.77 -27.78 -9.31
N THR A 119 10.96 -26.78 -8.97
CA THR A 119 10.06 -26.09 -9.89
C THR A 119 10.17 -24.59 -9.67
N LEU A 120 10.43 -23.83 -10.73
CA LEU A 120 10.37 -22.37 -10.71
C LEU A 120 8.90 -21.93 -10.82
N ILE A 121 8.45 -21.10 -9.91
CA ILE A 121 7.11 -20.51 -9.91
C ILE A 121 7.26 -19.00 -10.03
N LEU A 122 6.58 -18.44 -11.02
CA LEU A 122 6.56 -17.02 -11.35
C LEU A 122 5.12 -16.50 -11.34
N GLU A 123 4.92 -15.28 -10.88
CA GLU A 123 3.76 -14.48 -11.24
C GLU A 123 4.03 -13.76 -12.58
N ASP A 124 2.99 -13.27 -13.23
CA ASP A 124 3.05 -12.69 -14.58
C ASP A 124 3.60 -11.25 -14.67
N ASP A 125 3.94 -10.62 -13.54
CA ASP A 125 4.78 -9.40 -13.44
C ASP A 125 6.26 -9.67 -13.18
N ALA A 126 6.66 -10.93 -12.97
CA ALA A 126 8.05 -11.23 -12.68
C ALA A 126 8.98 -10.78 -13.83
N GLU A 127 10.12 -10.17 -13.45
CA GLU A 127 11.12 -9.74 -14.43
C GLU A 127 12.17 -10.80 -14.69
N ILE A 128 12.17 -11.34 -15.91
CA ILE A 128 13.21 -12.25 -16.35
C ILE A 128 14.38 -11.45 -16.92
N SER A 129 15.49 -11.42 -16.17
CA SER A 129 16.74 -10.80 -16.61
C SER A 129 17.42 -11.63 -17.71
N PRO A 130 18.04 -11.01 -18.73
CA PRO A 130 18.88 -11.72 -19.70
C PRO A 130 20.04 -12.52 -19.09
N LEU A 131 20.40 -12.23 -17.83
CA LEU A 131 21.46 -12.90 -17.08
C LEU A 131 20.93 -13.98 -16.14
N LEU A 132 19.65 -14.38 -16.22
CA LEU A 132 19.00 -15.29 -15.28
C LEU A 132 19.86 -16.52 -14.95
N PHE A 133 20.24 -17.31 -15.96
CA PHE A 133 21.00 -18.55 -15.75
C PHE A 133 22.42 -18.31 -15.23
N ASN A 134 23.05 -17.18 -15.58
CA ASN A 134 24.35 -16.81 -15.00
C ASN A 134 24.24 -16.55 -13.51
N LYS A 135 23.16 -15.89 -13.08
CA LYS A 135 22.89 -15.64 -11.66
C LYS A 135 22.53 -16.94 -10.94
N LEU A 136 21.69 -17.79 -11.52
CA LEU A 136 21.32 -19.09 -10.94
C LEU A 136 22.53 -19.99 -10.70
N LYS A 137 23.52 -20.01 -11.61
CA LYS A 137 24.77 -20.76 -11.40
C LYS A 137 25.59 -20.28 -10.20
N VAL A 138 25.53 -18.99 -9.88
CA VAL A 138 26.15 -18.46 -8.65
C VAL A 138 25.37 -18.92 -7.44
N ILE A 139 24.03 -18.88 -7.51
CA ILE A 139 23.15 -19.36 -6.44
C ILE A 139 23.36 -20.85 -6.15
N GLU A 140 23.50 -21.68 -7.18
CA GLU A 140 23.77 -23.12 -7.04
C GLU A 140 25.01 -23.44 -6.21
N GLN A 141 26.03 -22.60 -6.27
CA GLN A 141 27.29 -22.79 -5.53
C GLN A 141 27.19 -22.33 -4.08
N GLU A 142 26.27 -21.41 -3.79
CA GLU A 142 26.14 -20.77 -2.47
C GLU A 142 24.95 -21.30 -1.65
N LEU A 143 23.97 -21.90 -2.31
CA LEU A 143 22.72 -22.34 -1.68
C LEU A 143 22.94 -23.62 -0.84
N PRO A 144 22.57 -23.62 0.45
CA PRO A 144 22.64 -24.83 1.28
C PRO A 144 21.73 -25.95 0.76
N ASN A 145 22.19 -27.20 0.82
CA ASN A 145 21.45 -28.36 0.31
C ASN A 145 20.11 -28.64 1.02
N ASP A 146 19.91 -28.11 2.22
CA ASP A 146 18.72 -28.32 3.06
C ASP A 146 17.51 -27.47 2.65
N TRP A 147 17.63 -26.63 1.62
CA TRP A 147 16.59 -25.72 1.14
C TRP A 147 15.24 -26.40 0.85
N ASP A 148 14.15 -25.73 1.19
CA ASP A 148 12.78 -26.13 0.81
C ASP A 148 12.22 -25.14 -0.22
N ILE A 149 12.47 -23.83 -0.01
CA ILE A 149 12.04 -22.74 -0.88
C ILE A 149 13.21 -21.75 -1.06
N VAL A 150 13.39 -21.26 -2.28
CA VAL A 150 14.33 -20.19 -2.61
C VAL A 150 13.59 -19.05 -3.31
N PHE A 151 13.44 -17.92 -2.63
CA PHE A 151 12.93 -16.69 -3.24
C PHE A 151 14.02 -16.04 -4.10
N LEU A 152 13.66 -15.61 -5.32
CA LEU A 152 14.64 -15.12 -6.31
C LEU A 152 14.87 -13.59 -6.28
N ASP A 153 14.21 -12.92 -5.35
CA ASP A 153 14.56 -11.65 -4.69
C ASP A 153 13.43 -11.41 -3.65
N LYS A 154 13.44 -10.31 -2.90
CA LYS A 154 12.28 -9.94 -2.05
C LYS A 154 12.19 -8.47 -1.68
N TRP A 155 11.08 -8.11 -1.05
CA TRP A 155 10.89 -6.88 -0.28
C TRP A 155 10.89 -7.17 1.24
N GLY A 156 11.47 -6.28 2.05
CA GLY A 156 11.61 -6.44 3.52
C GLY A 156 12.98 -6.98 3.96
N GLY A 157 13.39 -6.76 5.22
CA GLY A 157 14.78 -6.99 5.63
C GLY A 157 15.09 -6.85 7.12
N LYS A 158 14.43 -7.65 7.98
CA LYS A 158 14.68 -7.57 9.44
C LYS A 158 14.88 -8.90 10.17
N SER A 159 14.50 -10.05 9.60
CA SER A 159 14.67 -11.36 10.25
C SER A 159 15.36 -12.36 9.32
N GLU A 160 16.64 -12.11 9.04
CA GLU A 160 17.45 -12.95 8.17
C GLU A 160 18.84 -13.16 8.75
N THR A 161 19.48 -14.26 8.36
CA THR A 161 20.90 -14.50 8.63
C THR A 161 21.63 -14.67 7.33
N ARG A 162 22.70 -13.91 7.15
CA ARG A 162 23.53 -14.03 5.96
C ARG A 162 24.22 -15.39 5.94
N VAL A 163 24.04 -16.13 4.84
CA VAL A 163 24.66 -17.44 4.60
C VAL A 163 25.90 -17.25 3.73
N SER A 164 25.77 -16.46 2.67
CA SER A 164 26.83 -16.20 1.71
C SER A 164 26.73 -14.77 1.15
N LYS A 165 27.47 -14.49 0.07
CA LYS A 165 27.41 -13.19 -0.59
C LYS A 165 26.01 -12.88 -1.11
N HIS A 166 25.34 -13.86 -1.74
CA HIS A 166 24.05 -13.68 -2.40
C HIS A 166 22.89 -14.41 -1.71
N ILE A 167 23.18 -15.27 -0.72
CA ILE A 167 22.18 -16.06 0.00
C ILE A 167 22.03 -15.57 1.44
N VAL A 168 20.78 -15.45 1.85
CA VAL A 168 20.39 -15.24 3.24
C VAL A 168 19.32 -16.28 3.61
N LYS A 169 19.34 -16.75 4.85
CA LYS A 169 18.33 -17.64 5.42
C LYS A 169 17.27 -16.81 6.13
N ILE A 170 16.00 -17.08 5.84
CA ILE A 170 14.88 -16.44 6.55
C ILE A 170 14.79 -17.03 7.95
N LYS A 171 14.57 -16.17 8.95
CA LYS A 171 14.24 -16.58 10.31
C LYS A 171 12.75 -16.41 10.52
N GLN A 172 12.17 -17.31 11.32
CA GLN A 172 10.77 -17.19 11.74
C GLN A 172 10.52 -15.80 12.30
N SER A 173 9.44 -15.17 11.84
CA SER A 173 9.01 -13.88 12.34
C SER A 173 7.51 -13.75 12.23
N LEU A 174 6.92 -13.15 13.27
CA LEU A 174 5.53 -12.69 13.26
C LEU A 174 5.42 -11.22 12.82
N ASP A 175 6.56 -10.55 12.56
CA ASP A 175 6.58 -9.21 12.01
C ASP A 175 6.07 -9.25 10.55
N PRO A 176 4.96 -8.57 10.23
CA PRO A 176 4.36 -8.59 8.90
C PRO A 176 5.25 -7.95 7.82
N TYR A 177 6.42 -7.37 8.16
CA TYR A 177 7.33 -6.71 7.22
C TYR A 177 8.57 -7.54 6.84
N VAL A 178 8.61 -8.84 7.14
CA VAL A 178 9.84 -9.64 7.04
C VAL A 178 10.05 -10.31 5.68
N CYS A 179 9.01 -10.72 4.96
CA CYS A 179 9.16 -11.23 3.60
C CYS A 179 7.90 -10.96 2.78
N PHE A 180 8.04 -10.17 1.72
CA PHE A 180 7.06 -10.06 0.65
C PHE A 180 7.72 -10.52 -0.64
N GLY A 181 7.12 -11.48 -1.35
CA GLY A 181 7.70 -11.84 -2.65
C GLY A 181 7.42 -13.24 -3.20
N THR A 182 6.18 -13.72 -3.17
CA THR A 182 5.84 -14.95 -3.90
C THR A 182 5.75 -14.78 -5.43
N TYR A 183 6.08 -13.59 -5.95
CA TYR A 183 6.13 -13.32 -7.39
C TYR A 183 7.22 -14.14 -8.11
N SER A 184 8.26 -14.60 -7.42
CA SER A 184 9.28 -15.46 -8.01
C SER A 184 10.01 -16.31 -6.97
N TYR A 185 9.84 -17.62 -7.03
CA TYR A 185 10.52 -18.56 -6.14
C TYR A 185 10.71 -19.93 -6.79
N ILE A 186 11.70 -20.67 -6.30
CA ILE A 186 11.92 -22.08 -6.62
C ILE A 186 11.48 -22.89 -5.41
N VAL A 187 10.68 -23.93 -5.65
CA VAL A 187 10.27 -24.89 -4.62
C VAL A 187 10.92 -26.25 -4.86
N LYS A 188 11.40 -26.90 -3.80
CA LYS A 188 11.90 -28.28 -3.85
C LYS A 188 10.70 -29.21 -3.87
N ASN A 189 10.52 -29.99 -4.94
CA ASN A 189 9.30 -30.78 -5.10
C ASN A 189 9.13 -31.83 -3.98
N SER A 190 10.22 -32.42 -3.48
CA SER A 190 10.16 -33.37 -2.36
C SER A 190 9.67 -32.76 -1.03
N SER A 191 9.78 -31.44 -0.88
CA SER A 191 9.29 -30.69 0.28
C SER A 191 7.80 -30.32 0.16
N ILE A 192 7.21 -30.39 -1.04
CA ILE A 192 5.83 -29.94 -1.29
C ILE A 192 4.83 -30.73 -0.45
N LYS A 193 4.79 -32.05 -0.63
CA LYS A 193 3.81 -32.92 0.04
C LYS A 193 4.08 -33.07 1.53
N SER A 194 5.35 -33.11 1.91
CA SER A 194 5.80 -33.45 3.26
C SER A 194 5.82 -32.26 4.22
N LYS A 195 6.14 -31.06 3.74
CA LYS A 195 6.29 -29.86 4.58
C LYS A 195 5.35 -28.72 4.18
N ILE A 196 5.27 -28.39 2.89
CA ILE A 196 4.61 -27.16 2.41
C ILE A 196 3.08 -27.26 2.40
N LEU A 197 2.50 -28.29 1.79
CA LEU A 197 1.04 -28.45 1.77
C LEU A 197 0.41 -28.59 3.17
N PRO A 198 1.04 -29.27 4.15
CA PRO A 198 0.57 -29.26 5.53
C PRO A 198 0.42 -27.85 6.11
N ILE A 199 1.39 -26.95 5.92
CA ILE A 199 1.30 -25.58 6.43
C ILE A 199 0.29 -24.74 5.64
N LEU A 200 0.07 -25.04 4.36
CA LEU A 200 -0.92 -24.38 3.50
C LEU A 200 -2.32 -25.04 3.57
N LYS A 201 -2.51 -26.02 4.46
CA LYS A 201 -3.82 -26.69 4.65
C LYS A 201 -4.92 -25.69 4.98
N TYR A 202 -4.58 -24.68 5.77
CA TYR A 202 -5.46 -23.57 6.11
C TYR A 202 -4.80 -22.24 5.80
N MET A 203 -5.55 -21.31 5.19
CA MET A 203 -5.10 -19.93 5.01
C MET A 203 -5.20 -19.19 6.34
N THR A 204 -4.05 -18.87 6.92
CA THR A 204 -3.96 -18.06 8.14
C THR A 204 -3.50 -16.64 7.83
N ASN A 205 -2.77 -16.44 6.73
CA ASN A 205 -2.34 -15.13 6.26
C ASN A 205 -2.20 -15.13 4.71
N HIS A 206 -1.71 -14.04 4.14
CA HIS A 206 -1.14 -14.06 2.79
C HIS A 206 -0.03 -15.12 2.70
N ILE A 207 0.13 -15.75 1.54
CA ILE A 207 0.99 -16.93 1.40
C ILE A 207 2.47 -16.65 1.68
N ASP A 208 2.98 -15.47 1.32
CA ASP A 208 4.33 -15.00 1.63
C ASP A 208 4.57 -14.83 3.14
N LEU A 209 3.63 -14.19 3.85
CA LEU A 209 3.66 -14.06 5.30
C LEU A 209 3.49 -15.41 5.99
N GLN A 210 2.66 -16.28 5.43
CA GLN A 210 2.44 -17.62 5.98
C GLN A 210 3.69 -18.48 5.86
N TYR A 211 4.42 -18.44 4.74
CA TYR A 211 5.73 -19.09 4.65
C TYR A 211 6.67 -18.60 5.75
N THR A 212 6.85 -17.29 5.87
CA THR A 212 7.73 -16.67 6.87
C THR A 212 7.40 -17.07 8.32
N ALA A 213 6.11 -17.22 8.63
CA ALA A 213 5.65 -17.66 9.96
C ALA A 213 6.07 -19.11 10.28
N TYR A 214 6.38 -19.92 9.26
CA TYR A 214 6.82 -21.31 9.35
C TYR A 214 8.29 -21.50 8.94
N ALA A 215 9.12 -20.45 8.94
CA ALA A 215 10.56 -20.55 8.61
C ALA A 215 11.40 -21.29 9.67
N ASP A 216 10.78 -21.75 10.77
CA ASP A 216 11.32 -22.73 11.72
C ASP A 216 11.13 -24.19 11.24
N ILE A 217 10.13 -24.43 10.40
CA ILE A 217 9.82 -25.74 9.78
C ILE A 217 10.38 -25.82 8.35
N LEU A 218 10.29 -24.72 7.60
CA LEU A 218 10.77 -24.61 6.23
C LEU A 218 12.16 -23.96 6.19
N ASN A 219 13.08 -24.62 5.49
CA ASN A 219 14.37 -24.02 5.17
C ASN A 219 14.20 -23.06 3.98
N GLU A 220 13.87 -21.82 4.31
CA GLU A 220 13.64 -20.77 3.33
C GLU A 220 14.88 -19.89 3.14
N TYR A 221 15.24 -19.68 1.89
CA TYR A 221 16.38 -18.85 1.49
C TYR A 221 15.96 -17.77 0.51
N ILE A 222 16.69 -16.67 0.51
CA ILE A 222 16.56 -15.62 -0.51
C ILE A 222 17.87 -15.51 -1.27
N ALA A 223 17.74 -15.49 -2.59
CA ALA A 223 18.81 -15.26 -3.53
C ALA A 223 18.69 -13.85 -4.12
N TYR A 224 19.44 -12.89 -3.57
CA TYR A 224 19.30 -11.48 -3.94
C TYR A 224 19.74 -11.20 -5.38
N GLY A 225 18.93 -10.41 -6.09
CA GLY A 225 19.27 -9.87 -7.39
C GLY A 225 19.12 -10.85 -8.55
N VAL A 226 18.49 -12.02 -8.39
CA VAL A 226 18.28 -12.99 -9.48
C VAL A 226 17.16 -12.51 -10.40
N ILE A 227 15.94 -12.42 -9.87
CA ILE A 227 14.74 -11.85 -10.48
C ILE A 227 14.30 -10.68 -9.60
N PRO A 228 14.86 -9.49 -9.82
CA PRO A 228 14.64 -8.35 -8.95
C PRO A 228 13.17 -7.97 -8.92
N VAL A 229 12.77 -7.38 -7.80
CA VAL A 229 11.46 -6.75 -7.68
C VAL A 229 11.34 -5.71 -8.80
N ASN A 230 10.29 -5.85 -9.61
CA ASN A 230 10.03 -4.94 -10.70
C ASN A 230 9.75 -3.53 -10.15
N LYS A 231 10.67 -2.58 -10.37
CA LYS A 231 10.53 -1.21 -9.87
C LYS A 231 9.45 -0.40 -10.60
N GLU A 232 9.13 -0.77 -11.85
CA GLU A 232 8.06 -0.14 -12.66
C GLU A 232 6.70 -0.80 -12.42
N HIS A 233 6.69 -2.07 -12.01
CA HIS A 233 5.51 -2.79 -11.52
C HIS A 233 5.52 -2.92 -9.99
N ASN A 234 5.89 -1.85 -9.30
CA ASN A 234 5.67 -1.66 -7.85
C ASN A 234 4.17 -1.58 -7.49
N THR A 235 3.32 -2.14 -8.35
CA THR A 235 1.91 -1.90 -8.40
C THR A 235 1.13 -3.00 -9.18
N ILE A 236 1.17 -4.31 -8.86
CA ILE A 236 0.07 -5.33 -9.05
C ILE A 236 0.65 -6.63 -9.62
N SER A 237 0.52 -7.74 -8.89
CA SER A 237 0.45 -9.08 -9.52
C SER A 237 -0.95 -9.32 -10.06
N THR A 238 -1.15 -9.89 -11.26
CA THR A 238 -2.53 -10.01 -11.79
C THR A 238 -3.36 -11.06 -11.06
N ILE A 239 -2.78 -11.86 -10.17
CA ILE A 239 -3.58 -12.64 -9.22
C ILE A 239 -4.16 -11.73 -8.13
N THR A 240 -3.45 -10.65 -7.81
CA THR A 240 -3.88 -9.53 -6.98
C THR A 240 -4.50 -8.39 -7.80
N ASN A 241 -5.06 -8.65 -9.00
CA ASN A 241 -5.74 -7.64 -9.84
C ASN A 241 -7.06 -7.15 -9.22
N PHE A 242 -6.97 -6.51 -8.06
CA PHE A 242 -7.49 -5.18 -7.87
C PHE A 242 -6.27 -4.26 -7.76
N ASP A 243 -5.99 -3.53 -8.83
CA ASP A 243 -5.55 -2.13 -8.79
C ASP A 243 -4.65 -1.79 -7.59
N THR A 244 -3.34 -1.84 -7.65
CA THR A 244 -2.46 -1.43 -6.51
C THR A 244 -2.37 0.06 -6.31
N LYS A 245 -3.07 0.87 -7.09
CA LYS A 245 -3.51 2.17 -6.55
C LYS A 245 -4.36 1.98 -5.28
N LYS A 246 -4.86 0.77 -5.04
CA LYS A 246 -5.72 0.34 -3.94
C LYS A 246 -4.99 -0.28 -2.73
N TYR A 247 -3.71 -0.65 -2.83
CA TYR A 247 -2.94 -1.17 -1.69
C TYR A 247 -2.15 -0.09 -0.93
N ASN A 248 -2.10 1.13 -1.49
CA ASN A 248 -1.80 2.37 -0.78
C ASN A 248 -3.07 3.06 -0.27
N LEU A 249 -4.15 2.31 0.00
CA LEU A 249 -5.38 2.92 0.53
C LEU A 249 -5.38 3.12 2.02
N TYR A 250 -4.57 2.39 2.79
CA TYR A 250 -4.63 2.52 4.25
C TYR A 250 -3.22 2.61 4.84
N PRO A 251 -3.02 3.49 5.82
CA PRO A 251 -1.76 3.54 6.55
C PRO A 251 -1.54 2.23 7.30
N PRO A 252 -0.29 1.93 7.69
CA PRO A 252 -0.02 0.76 8.51
C PRO A 252 -0.82 0.83 9.82
N ILE A 253 -1.21 -0.33 10.36
CA ILE A 253 -2.01 -0.44 11.60
C ILE A 253 -1.36 0.33 12.76
N SER A 254 -0.04 0.48 12.75
CA SER A 254 0.72 1.29 13.70
C SER A 254 0.31 2.76 13.75
N ILE A 255 -0.44 3.30 12.77
CA ILE A 255 -1.05 4.63 12.88
C ILE A 255 -1.93 4.74 14.12
N THR A 256 -2.57 3.64 14.53
CA THR A 256 -3.41 3.56 15.73
C THR A 256 -2.61 3.64 17.03
N ASN A 257 -1.28 3.59 16.98
CA ASN A 257 -0.43 3.92 18.12
C ASN A 257 -0.42 5.43 18.39
N TYR A 258 -0.61 6.25 17.36
CA TYR A 258 -0.60 7.70 17.44
C TYR A 258 -1.99 8.33 17.43
N ILE A 259 -2.97 7.66 16.82
CA ILE A 259 -4.37 8.13 16.72
C ILE A 259 -5.30 7.07 17.31
N LYS A 260 -5.85 7.33 18.49
CA LYS A 260 -6.81 6.42 19.15
C LYS A 260 -8.25 6.67 18.74
N HIS A 261 -8.59 7.92 18.43
CA HIS A 261 -9.94 8.37 18.09
C HIS A 261 -9.90 9.22 16.82
N ALA A 262 -10.87 8.98 15.94
CA ALA A 262 -11.11 9.78 14.76
C ALA A 262 -12.58 10.22 14.74
N VAL A 263 -12.84 11.43 14.25
CA VAL A 263 -14.18 11.94 14.07
C VAL A 263 -14.34 12.49 12.66
N PHE A 264 -15.52 12.34 12.08
CA PHE A 264 -15.81 12.88 10.76
C PHE A 264 -17.07 13.74 10.76
N ILE A 265 -17.04 14.84 10.01
CA ILE A 265 -18.15 15.78 9.88
C ILE A 265 -18.92 15.44 8.60
N ASN A 266 -20.22 15.16 8.74
CA ASN A 266 -21.06 14.74 7.60
C ASN A 266 -22.49 15.29 7.74
N LEU A 267 -23.04 15.83 6.65
CA LEU A 267 -24.45 16.23 6.58
C LEU A 267 -25.36 15.00 6.54
N ASP A 268 -26.50 15.02 7.23
CA ASP A 268 -27.46 13.89 7.25
C ASP A 268 -27.95 13.48 5.86
N LYS A 269 -28.14 14.44 4.96
CA LYS A 269 -28.56 14.17 3.58
C LYS A 269 -27.50 13.47 2.73
N ARG A 270 -26.21 13.50 3.11
CA ARG A 270 -25.08 12.93 2.36
C ARG A 270 -24.75 11.51 2.80
N THR A 271 -25.70 10.60 2.64
CA THR A 271 -25.52 9.18 2.95
C THR A 271 -24.48 8.51 2.05
N ASP A 272 -24.26 9.03 0.84
CA ASP A 272 -23.18 8.63 -0.07
C ASP A 272 -21.80 8.88 0.54
N ARG A 273 -21.54 10.10 1.04
CA ARG A 273 -20.26 10.45 1.67
C ARG A 273 -20.06 9.79 3.02
N ARG A 274 -21.15 9.58 3.76
CA ARG A 274 -21.11 8.79 5.00
C ARG A 274 -20.59 7.37 4.74
N ARG A 275 -21.14 6.66 3.76
CA ARG A 275 -20.65 5.31 3.41
C ARG A 275 -19.20 5.32 2.94
N HIS A 276 -18.80 6.36 2.20
CA HIS A 276 -17.42 6.55 1.77
C HIS A 276 -16.48 6.68 2.97
N ILE A 277 -16.68 7.65 3.86
CA ILE A 277 -15.76 7.90 4.97
C ILE A 277 -15.74 6.75 6.00
N GLU A 278 -16.89 6.11 6.26
CA GLU A 278 -16.96 4.92 7.13
C GLU A 278 -16.18 3.73 6.53
N SER A 279 -16.16 3.59 5.20
CA SER A 279 -15.35 2.59 4.51
C SER A 279 -13.86 2.96 4.52
N GLU A 280 -13.53 4.19 4.17
CA GLU A 280 -12.17 4.71 3.99
C GLU A 280 -11.40 4.81 5.32
N PHE A 281 -12.10 4.94 6.44
CA PHE A 281 -11.50 5.02 7.78
C PHE A 281 -11.92 3.87 8.69
N LYS A 282 -12.40 2.76 8.12
CA LYS A 282 -12.89 1.57 8.86
C LYS A 282 -11.88 1.05 9.88
N MET A 283 -10.58 1.23 9.64
CA MET A 283 -9.52 0.82 10.57
C MET A 283 -9.58 1.47 11.95
N PHE A 284 -10.24 2.64 12.07
CA PHE A 284 -10.47 3.29 13.35
C PHE A 284 -11.72 2.78 14.06
N SER A 285 -12.48 1.84 13.50
CA SER A 285 -13.69 1.29 14.14
C SER A 285 -13.32 0.46 15.38
N PRO A 286 -14.03 0.63 16.52
CA PRO A 286 -15.26 1.42 16.72
C PRO A 286 -15.04 2.89 17.09
N ASN A 287 -13.78 3.35 17.20
CA ASN A 287 -13.39 4.70 17.60
C ASN A 287 -13.51 5.76 16.49
N LEU A 288 -14.22 5.46 15.40
CA LEU A 288 -14.58 6.42 14.35
C LEU A 288 -15.98 6.97 14.64
N THR A 289 -16.07 8.24 15.06
CA THR A 289 -17.34 8.85 15.47
C THR A 289 -17.85 9.86 14.45
N ARG A 290 -19.15 9.80 14.15
CA ARG A 290 -19.80 10.79 13.27
C ARG A 290 -20.21 12.03 14.05
N ILE A 291 -19.85 13.19 13.54
CA ILE A 291 -20.35 14.51 13.97
C ILE A 291 -21.31 15.02 12.90
N ARG A 292 -22.50 15.46 13.32
CA ARG A 292 -23.50 16.02 12.42
C ARG A 292 -22.99 17.35 11.87
N GLY A 293 -22.90 17.46 10.54
CA GLY A 293 -22.59 18.72 9.87
C GLY A 293 -23.79 19.67 9.89
N TYR A 294 -23.52 20.96 9.86
CA TYR A 294 -24.54 22.01 9.83
C TYR A 294 -24.76 22.47 8.39
N LEU A 295 -26.00 22.40 7.91
CA LEU A 295 -26.38 22.95 6.61
C LEU A 295 -26.97 24.34 6.83
N ASP A 296 -26.38 25.32 6.16
CA ASP A 296 -26.93 26.68 6.03
C ASP A 296 -26.86 27.03 4.53
N GLU A 297 -28.01 27.29 3.91
CA GLU A 297 -28.08 27.49 2.46
C GLU A 297 -27.66 28.91 2.05
N GLU A 298 -27.80 29.87 2.96
CA GLU A 298 -27.43 31.26 2.76
C GLU A 298 -25.96 31.48 3.14
N TYR A 299 -25.50 30.82 4.21
CA TYR A 299 -24.13 30.95 4.75
C TYR A 299 -23.42 29.60 4.88
N PRO A 300 -23.09 28.92 3.78
CA PRO A 300 -22.56 27.55 3.81
C PRO A 300 -21.23 27.41 4.58
N TYR A 301 -20.38 28.44 4.57
CA TYR A 301 -19.12 28.46 5.32
C TYR A 301 -19.33 28.59 6.85
N LEU A 302 -20.42 29.24 7.28
CA LEU A 302 -20.83 29.23 8.69
C LEU A 302 -21.20 27.81 9.14
N GLY A 303 -21.90 27.06 8.28
CA GLY A 303 -22.21 25.64 8.52
C GLY A 303 -20.95 24.78 8.64
N CYS A 304 -19.97 24.99 7.76
CA CYS A 304 -18.66 24.34 7.82
C CYS A 304 -17.92 24.66 9.13
N MET A 305 -17.82 25.93 9.51
CA MET A 305 -17.21 26.36 10.78
C MET A 305 -17.86 25.71 12.00
N LYS A 306 -19.20 25.73 12.09
CA LYS A 306 -19.95 25.08 13.19
C LYS A 306 -19.66 23.58 13.27
N GLY A 307 -19.49 22.91 12.13
CA GLY A 307 -19.12 21.50 12.07
C GLY A 307 -17.77 21.21 12.72
N HIS A 308 -16.73 21.98 12.38
CA HIS A 308 -15.40 21.84 12.99
C HIS A 308 -15.41 22.14 14.48
N VAL A 309 -16.10 23.21 14.90
CA VAL A 309 -16.25 23.56 16.33
C VAL A 309 -16.91 22.42 17.10
N ALA A 310 -18.02 21.88 16.60
CA ALA A 310 -18.70 20.76 17.25
C ALA A 310 -17.81 19.51 17.37
N ALA A 311 -16.99 19.22 16.36
CA ALA A 311 -16.07 18.09 16.39
C ALA A 311 -14.96 18.26 17.44
N ILE A 312 -14.39 19.46 17.56
CA ILE A 312 -13.35 19.76 18.56
C ILE A 312 -13.95 19.80 19.98
N GLU A 313 -15.13 20.39 20.17
CA GLU A 313 -15.84 20.39 21.46
C GLU A 313 -16.19 18.97 21.91
N PHE A 314 -16.60 18.09 20.98
CA PHE A 314 -16.85 16.69 21.27
C PHE A 314 -15.57 15.99 21.77
N ALA A 315 -14.44 16.21 21.11
CA ALA A 315 -13.16 15.62 21.52
C ALA A 315 -12.68 16.17 22.89
N GLN A 316 -12.87 17.46 23.13
CA GLN A 316 -12.57 18.09 24.42
C GLN A 316 -13.43 17.52 25.55
N LYS A 317 -14.75 17.43 25.35
CA LYS A 317 -15.69 16.84 26.31
C LYS A 317 -15.40 15.36 26.57
N SER A 318 -14.97 14.63 25.54
CA SER A 318 -14.59 13.21 25.63
C SER A 318 -13.18 13.00 26.17
N ASN A 319 -12.45 14.09 26.47
CA ASN A 319 -11.11 14.08 27.06
C ASN A 319 -10.07 13.29 26.24
N PHE A 320 -10.16 13.31 24.90
CA PHE A 320 -9.20 12.64 24.04
C PHE A 320 -7.82 13.31 24.09
N GLU A 321 -6.74 12.52 24.20
CA GLU A 321 -5.36 13.03 24.21
C GLU A 321 -4.94 13.68 22.87
N ASN A 322 -5.48 13.14 21.78
CA ASN A 322 -5.51 13.76 20.47
C ASN A 322 -6.70 13.20 19.69
N VAL A 323 -7.10 13.88 18.61
CA VAL A 323 -8.17 13.40 17.72
C VAL A 323 -7.85 13.74 16.27
N LEU A 324 -8.09 12.78 15.38
CA LEU A 324 -8.10 13.02 13.93
C LEU A 324 -9.48 13.55 13.53
N ILE A 325 -9.54 14.82 13.11
CA ILE A 325 -10.75 15.44 12.54
C ILE A 325 -10.74 15.22 11.02
N LEU A 326 -11.86 14.80 10.46
CA LEU A 326 -12.06 14.53 9.03
C LEU A 326 -13.31 15.22 8.48
N GLU A 327 -13.25 15.67 7.22
CA GLU A 327 -14.46 15.89 6.41
C GLU A 327 -14.88 14.60 5.70
N ASP A 328 -16.13 14.51 5.26
CA ASP A 328 -16.72 13.29 4.70
C ASP A 328 -16.26 12.93 3.27
N ASP A 329 -15.46 13.79 2.64
CA ASP A 329 -14.79 13.56 1.37
C ASP A 329 -13.27 13.33 1.51
N ALA A 330 -12.76 13.17 2.74
CA ALA A 330 -11.38 12.78 2.98
C ALA A 330 -11.09 11.36 2.45
N LYS A 331 -9.95 11.19 1.78
CA LYS A 331 -9.43 9.91 1.27
C LYS A 331 -7.94 9.78 1.51
N TRP A 332 -7.44 8.58 1.74
CA TRP A 332 -6.00 8.38 1.90
C TRP A 332 -5.23 8.63 0.59
N SER A 333 -3.95 8.99 0.72
CA SER A 333 -3.06 9.26 -0.40
C SER A 333 -1.59 9.10 -0.01
N ASN A 334 -0.72 8.85 -0.99
CA ASN A 334 0.75 8.83 -0.87
C ASN A 334 1.32 8.06 0.34
N ILE A 335 0.63 7.02 0.82
CA ILE A 335 0.87 6.43 2.14
C ILE A 335 2.32 6.04 2.38
N ASP A 336 2.95 5.34 1.43
CA ASP A 336 4.34 4.90 1.55
C ASP A 336 5.33 6.05 1.83
N LYS A 337 5.08 7.21 1.22
CA LYS A 337 5.94 8.39 1.33
C LYS A 337 5.54 9.27 2.51
N ALA A 338 4.25 9.36 2.77
CA ALA A 338 3.66 10.29 3.72
C ALA A 338 3.67 9.75 5.16
N TYR A 339 3.50 8.44 5.34
CA TYR A 339 3.41 7.84 6.67
C TYR A 339 4.69 7.97 7.52
N PRO A 340 5.91 7.75 6.99
CA PRO A 340 7.13 7.95 7.78
C PRO A 340 7.28 9.40 8.28
N ILE A 341 6.81 10.37 7.49
CA ILE A 341 6.80 11.78 7.87
C ILE A 341 5.78 11.98 8.99
N PHE A 342 4.53 11.52 8.80
CA PHE A 342 3.51 11.56 9.85
C PHE A 342 4.02 10.98 11.18
N GLU A 343 4.65 9.81 11.16
CA GLU A 343 5.20 9.19 12.35
C GLU A 343 6.27 10.07 13.03
N MET A 344 7.20 10.63 12.25
CA MET A 344 8.19 11.57 12.75
C MET A 344 7.54 12.82 13.38
N LEU A 345 6.46 13.35 12.76
CA LEU A 345 5.73 14.50 13.29
C LEU A 345 5.05 14.20 14.63
N CYS A 346 4.49 13.01 14.81
CA CYS A 346 3.82 12.60 16.05
C CYS A 346 4.79 12.39 17.22
N LYS A 347 6.08 12.18 16.96
CA LYS A 347 7.11 11.94 17.99
C LYS A 347 7.71 13.22 18.59
N ARG A 348 7.25 14.40 18.15
CA ARG A 348 7.70 15.71 18.65
C ARG A 348 6.51 16.54 19.15
N PRO A 349 6.73 17.62 19.92
CA PRO A 349 5.65 18.52 20.30
C PRO A 349 4.96 19.13 19.07
N TYR A 350 3.63 19.09 19.04
CA TYR A 350 2.80 19.72 17.99
C TYR A 350 1.48 20.21 18.59
N ASP A 351 0.95 21.27 18.01
CA ASP A 351 -0.42 21.73 18.29
C ASP A 351 -1.40 21.06 17.32
N VAL A 352 -1.07 21.14 16.02
CA VAL A 352 -1.83 20.52 14.93
C VAL A 352 -0.89 19.92 13.89
N ILE A 353 -1.21 18.72 13.41
CA ILE A 353 -0.62 18.11 12.22
C ILE A 353 -1.70 18.04 11.14
N MET A 354 -1.52 18.78 10.04
CA MET A 354 -2.34 18.65 8.84
C MET A 354 -1.91 17.39 8.08
N LEU A 355 -2.85 16.48 7.79
CA LEU A 355 -2.55 15.24 7.07
C LEU A 355 -2.51 15.45 5.54
N GLY A 356 -2.86 16.65 5.08
CA GLY A 356 -2.67 17.14 3.74
C GLY A 356 -3.22 18.56 3.64
N GLY A 357 -2.81 19.29 2.62
CA GLY A 357 -3.31 20.65 2.40
C GLY A 357 -3.13 21.11 0.97
N THR A 358 -3.89 22.12 0.59
CA THR A 358 -3.79 22.79 -0.71
C THR A 358 -3.10 24.15 -0.54
N TYR A 359 -2.42 24.59 -1.61
CA TYR A 359 -1.71 25.88 -1.62
C TYR A 359 -0.74 26.04 -0.42
N SER A 360 -0.09 24.94 -0.04
CA SER A 360 0.74 24.84 1.16
C SER A 360 2.13 25.46 0.97
N TYR A 361 2.45 26.43 1.80
CA TYR A 361 3.79 26.97 2.02
C TYR A 361 4.28 26.58 3.41
N TYR A 362 5.35 25.79 3.46
CA TYR A 362 5.92 25.24 4.68
C TYR A 362 7.44 25.17 4.59
N ASP A 363 8.11 25.08 5.73
CA ASP A 363 9.54 24.84 5.79
C ASP A 363 9.84 23.37 5.48
N LYS A 364 10.62 23.09 4.42
CA LYS A 364 10.83 21.71 3.93
C LYS A 364 11.68 20.84 4.85
N ASN A 365 12.48 21.43 5.73
CA ASN A 365 13.34 20.68 6.64
C ASN A 365 12.58 20.29 7.90
N THR A 366 11.71 21.18 8.36
CA THR A 366 10.98 21.02 9.63
C THR A 366 9.53 20.62 9.43
N TYR A 367 8.96 20.77 8.23
CA TYR A 367 7.54 20.63 7.92
C TYR A 367 6.62 21.64 8.63
N LYS A 368 7.17 22.73 9.21
CA LYS A 368 6.37 23.76 9.87
C LYS A 368 5.59 24.57 8.85
N VAL A 369 4.27 24.66 9.06
CA VAL A 369 3.36 25.38 8.16
C VAL A 369 3.58 26.89 8.35
N LYS A 370 3.71 27.60 7.23
CA LYS A 370 3.66 29.07 7.19
C LYS A 370 2.30 29.54 6.72
N GLN A 371 1.72 28.82 5.76
CA GLN A 371 0.36 28.99 5.27
C GLN A 371 -0.08 27.72 4.54
N SER A 372 -1.30 27.24 4.77
CA SER A 372 -1.92 26.15 4.02
C SER A 372 -3.44 26.25 4.10
N GLN A 373 -4.14 25.68 3.14
CA GLN A 373 -5.59 25.48 3.15
C GLN A 373 -5.90 23.98 3.24
N GLY A 374 -7.11 23.63 3.68
CA GLY A 374 -7.60 22.26 3.69
C GLY A 374 -7.96 21.80 5.09
N GLY A 375 -9.22 22.01 5.47
CA GLY A 375 -9.86 21.43 6.65
C GLY A 375 -10.22 19.95 6.54
N ALA A 376 -9.96 19.32 5.40
CA ALA A 376 -10.37 17.94 5.13
C ALA A 376 -9.79 16.93 6.13
N SER A 377 -8.58 17.17 6.66
CA SER A 377 -8.00 16.31 7.70
C SER A 377 -6.90 16.97 8.52
N TYR A 378 -7.02 16.89 9.85
CA TYR A 378 -5.96 17.29 10.77
C TYR A 378 -6.03 16.54 12.09
N LEU A 379 -4.86 16.24 12.67
CA LEU A 379 -4.70 15.70 14.00
C LEU A 379 -4.42 16.85 14.96
N ILE A 380 -5.24 16.99 16.00
CA ILE A 380 -5.11 18.07 16.99
C ILE A 380 -4.78 17.48 18.37
N ASN A 381 -3.82 18.10 19.06
CA ASN A 381 -3.41 17.73 20.41
C ASN A 381 -4.38 18.30 21.47
N LYS A 382 -4.63 17.55 22.55
CA LYS A 382 -5.49 17.95 23.67
C LYS A 382 -5.13 19.30 24.28
N SER A 383 -3.85 19.61 24.42
CA SER A 383 -3.41 20.90 24.99
C SER A 383 -3.89 22.10 24.17
N TYR A 384 -4.23 21.89 22.89
CA TYR A 384 -4.55 22.95 21.96
C TYR A 384 -6.05 23.18 21.75
N TYR A 385 -6.92 22.29 22.27
CA TYR A 385 -8.39 22.45 22.15
C TYR A 385 -8.90 23.82 22.64
N PRO A 386 -8.48 24.33 23.83
CA PRO A 386 -8.99 25.62 24.30
C PRO A 386 -8.61 26.79 23.38
N THR A 387 -7.39 26.78 22.84
CA THR A 387 -6.87 27.85 21.98
C THR A 387 -7.65 27.92 20.67
N ILE A 388 -7.79 26.79 19.97
CA ILE A 388 -8.51 26.76 18.69
C ILE A 388 -10.00 27.05 18.86
N LEU A 389 -10.63 26.56 19.94
CA LEU A 389 -12.04 26.80 20.22
C LEU A 389 -12.31 28.26 20.56
N LYS A 390 -11.46 28.89 21.38
CA LYS A 390 -11.55 30.32 21.67
C LYS A 390 -11.53 31.13 20.37
N LYS A 391 -10.56 30.86 19.48
CA LYS A 391 -10.46 31.57 18.20
C LYS A 391 -11.68 31.32 17.31
N ALA A 392 -12.18 30.08 17.26
CA ALA A 392 -13.34 29.74 16.45
C ALA A 392 -14.63 30.41 16.99
N HIS A 393 -14.80 30.48 18.31
CA HIS A 393 -15.92 31.17 18.94
C HIS A 393 -15.86 32.69 18.71
N GLU A 394 -14.67 33.31 18.73
CA GLU A 394 -14.49 34.72 18.34
C GLU A 394 -14.92 34.98 16.90
N VAL A 395 -14.55 34.10 15.97
CA VAL A 395 -14.96 34.20 14.56
C VAL A 395 -16.48 34.08 14.44
N LEU A 396 -17.07 33.09 15.13
CA LEU A 396 -18.53 32.89 15.12
C LEU A 396 -19.30 34.06 15.77
N SER A 397 -18.78 34.68 16.83
CA SER A 397 -19.44 35.81 17.50
C SER A 397 -19.43 37.08 16.67
N ASN A 398 -18.46 37.22 15.77
CA ASN A 398 -18.33 38.38 14.88
C ASN A 398 -19.14 38.23 13.58
N PHE A 399 -19.79 37.08 13.37
CA PHE A 399 -20.61 36.85 12.19
C PHE A 399 -21.89 37.71 12.24
N VAL A 400 -22.10 38.48 11.18
CA VAL A 400 -23.28 39.32 10.96
C VAL A 400 -23.86 39.00 9.57
N PRO A 401 -25.11 38.48 9.48
CA PRO A 401 -25.78 38.21 8.22
C PRO A 401 -25.77 39.42 7.27
N GLY A 402 -25.51 39.18 5.99
CA GLY A 402 -25.42 40.21 4.95
C GLY A 402 -24.20 41.14 4.99
N ILE A 403 -23.39 41.11 6.06
CA ILE A 403 -22.19 41.96 6.21
C ILE A 403 -20.91 41.12 6.16
N THR A 404 -20.89 39.96 6.83
CA THR A 404 -19.70 39.11 6.90
C THR A 404 -19.43 38.45 5.56
N LYS A 405 -18.19 38.57 5.07
CA LYS A 405 -17.77 37.91 3.83
C LYS A 405 -17.43 36.45 4.09
N ASP A 406 -17.51 35.63 3.05
CA ASP A 406 -17.15 34.22 3.13
C ASP A 406 -15.74 33.98 3.69
N GLU A 407 -14.77 34.80 3.31
CA GLU A 407 -13.38 34.71 3.78
C GLU A 407 -13.22 34.97 5.28
N ASP A 408 -14.13 35.75 5.87
CA ASP A 408 -14.12 36.10 7.29
C ASP A 408 -14.76 35.02 8.18
N ILE A 409 -15.41 34.02 7.58
CA ILE A 409 -16.11 32.93 8.30
C ILE A 409 -15.65 31.53 7.86
N THR A 410 -14.92 31.39 6.74
CA THR A 410 -14.39 30.11 6.28
C THR A 410 -13.29 29.60 7.21
N PRO A 411 -13.32 28.33 7.66
CA PRO A 411 -12.31 27.76 8.56
C PRO A 411 -10.86 27.93 8.07
N ASP A 412 -10.60 27.68 6.79
CA ASP A 412 -9.25 27.80 6.22
C ASP A 412 -8.65 29.19 6.38
N ILE A 413 -9.46 30.25 6.25
CA ILE A 413 -8.98 31.63 6.24
C ILE A 413 -9.12 32.27 7.61
N ALA A 414 -10.30 32.21 8.22
CA ALA A 414 -10.61 32.93 9.46
C ALA A 414 -10.06 32.22 10.72
N LEU A 415 -9.89 30.90 10.68
CA LEU A 415 -9.43 30.10 11.81
C LEU A 415 -8.00 29.58 11.61
N PHE A 416 -7.75 28.79 10.56
CA PHE A 416 -6.49 28.05 10.42
C PHE A 416 -5.32 28.97 10.07
N LYS A 417 -5.42 29.84 9.06
CA LYS A 417 -4.30 30.70 8.63
C LYS A 417 -3.71 31.58 9.75
N PRO A 418 -4.50 32.26 10.60
CA PRO A 418 -3.96 33.01 11.74
C PRO A 418 -3.20 32.14 12.74
N LEU A 419 -3.76 30.96 13.07
CA LEU A 419 -3.16 30.02 14.01
C LEU A 419 -1.90 29.34 13.46
N GLN A 420 -1.88 29.00 12.17
CA GLN A 420 -0.69 28.46 11.49
C GLN A 420 0.53 29.40 11.59
N LYS A 421 0.31 30.72 11.62
CA LYS A 421 1.40 31.71 11.73
C LYS A 421 1.97 31.83 13.14
N SER A 422 1.17 31.56 14.17
CA SER A 422 1.52 31.80 15.57
C SER A 422 1.92 30.53 16.31
N ASP A 423 1.34 29.39 15.94
CA ASP A 423 1.41 28.15 16.72
C ASP A 423 2.17 27.02 16.01
N ASN A 424 2.29 25.84 16.63
CA ASN A 424 3.07 24.72 16.10
C ASN A 424 2.23 23.83 15.17
N TRP A 425 1.90 24.40 14.02
CA TRP A 425 1.28 23.69 12.91
C TRP A 425 2.32 23.02 12.03
N PHE A 426 2.13 21.74 11.75
CA PHE A 426 2.96 20.95 10.84
C PHE A 426 2.10 20.31 9.76
N ILE A 427 2.71 19.91 8.64
CA ILE A 427 2.02 19.26 7.53
C ILE A 427 2.75 18.04 7.03
N VAL A 428 2.00 16.99 6.67
CA VAL A 428 2.54 15.82 5.99
C VAL A 428 2.68 16.12 4.49
N ALA A 429 3.91 15.98 3.96
CA ALA A 429 4.20 16.28 2.56
C ALA A 429 5.12 15.22 1.92
N PRO A 430 4.66 14.45 0.90
CA PRO A 430 3.38 14.60 0.18
C PRO A 430 2.17 14.27 1.05
N SER A 431 0.99 14.78 0.68
CA SER A 431 -0.24 14.66 1.46
C SER A 431 -0.60 13.19 1.76
N LEU A 432 -0.81 12.85 3.04
CA LEU A 432 -1.27 11.53 3.51
C LEU A 432 -2.78 11.34 3.31
N ILE A 433 -3.53 12.44 3.36
CA ILE A 433 -4.97 12.48 3.09
C ILE A 433 -5.22 13.63 2.11
N THR A 434 -6.13 13.37 1.17
CA THR A 434 -6.59 14.35 0.17
C THR A 434 -8.11 14.34 0.12
N GLN A 435 -8.73 15.21 -0.67
CA GLN A 435 -10.17 15.17 -0.93
C GLN A 435 -10.50 14.35 -2.19
N MET A 436 -11.60 13.59 -2.15
CA MET A 436 -12.13 12.91 -3.33
C MET A 436 -12.79 13.90 -4.31
N LYS A 437 -12.66 13.65 -5.61
CA LYS A 437 -13.43 14.37 -6.63
C LYS A 437 -14.92 14.12 -6.39
N SER A 438 -15.66 15.16 -6.06
CA SER A 438 -17.09 15.04 -5.74
C SER A 438 -17.83 16.37 -5.82
N HIS A 439 -19.16 16.33 -5.73
CA HIS A 439 -19.99 17.53 -5.68
C HIS A 439 -19.87 18.21 -4.31
N SER A 440 -19.45 19.48 -4.31
CA SER A 440 -19.40 20.35 -3.14
C SER A 440 -20.77 21.03 -2.92
N ASN A 441 -21.35 20.84 -1.74
CA ASN A 441 -22.60 21.51 -1.37
C ASN A 441 -22.40 23.03 -1.17
N ILE A 442 -21.20 23.45 -0.77
CA ILE A 442 -20.84 24.87 -0.60
C ILE A 442 -20.71 25.55 -1.95
N LEU A 443 -19.90 24.98 -2.86
CA LEU A 443 -19.62 25.58 -4.17
C LEU A 443 -20.67 25.23 -5.24
N LYS A 444 -21.65 24.39 -4.90
CA LYS A 444 -22.74 23.90 -5.78
C LYS A 444 -22.25 23.32 -7.11
N LYS A 445 -21.04 22.75 -7.14
CA LYS A 445 -20.41 22.17 -8.32
C LYS A 445 -19.50 20.99 -7.97
N THR A 446 -19.17 20.19 -8.98
CA THR A 446 -18.13 19.16 -8.86
C THR A 446 -16.77 19.84 -8.81
N VAL A 447 -15.98 19.47 -7.80
CA VAL A 447 -14.62 19.98 -7.60
C VAL A 447 -13.61 18.83 -7.64
N ASP A 448 -12.41 19.15 -8.12
CA ASP A 448 -11.27 18.25 -8.16
C ASP A 448 -10.01 19.02 -7.77
N TYR A 449 -9.54 18.78 -6.54
CA TYR A 449 -8.36 19.44 -5.99
C TYR A 449 -7.10 18.59 -6.14
N THR A 450 -7.12 17.49 -6.91
CA THR A 450 -6.00 16.53 -6.98
C THR A 450 -4.66 17.19 -7.26
N ASN A 451 -4.63 18.21 -8.14
CA ASN A 451 -3.41 18.93 -8.50
C ASN A 451 -3.04 20.10 -7.57
N ALA A 452 -3.91 20.43 -6.61
CA ALA A 452 -3.70 21.53 -5.66
C ALA A 452 -3.07 21.06 -4.33
N TYR A 453 -3.10 19.75 -4.05
CA TYR A 453 -2.51 19.15 -2.86
C TYR A 453 -0.97 19.12 -2.93
N ASN A 454 -0.35 19.24 -1.76
CA ASN A 454 1.10 19.27 -1.59
C ASN A 454 1.80 17.91 -1.60
#